data_AF-A0A7J6W200-F1
#
_entry.id   AF-A0A7J6W200-F1
#
_cell.length_a   1.000
_cell.length_b   1.000
_cell.length_c   1.000
_cell.angle_alpha   90.00
_cell.angle_beta   90.00
_cell.angle_gamma   90.00
#
_symmetry.space_group_name_H-M   'P 1'
#
loop_
_entity.id
_entity.type
_entity.pdbx_description
1 polymer ?
#
loop_
_entity_poly.entity_id
_entity_poly.type
_entity_poly.pdbx_seq_one_letter_code
_entity_poly.pdbx_strand_id
1 'polypeptide(L)'
;MTEFSLSSTDLSLPASVSLLSIRILKLLNVNNKDGQLEVLISAIPSLETLLLERCAFKNYNLTISSTQLKNFYIYGGIPSSVVISTPNLISLKFNINNKKPATMTFDCDLLSLSNAMIGNVDICSQSWIQLLSAIKNARSLILSENFFQQLVQEVRKDDPLLNFIQIPFYNLKGLELVK
;
A
#
# COMPACT_ATOMS: atom_id res chain seq x y z
N MET A 1 23.24 2.78 -4.83
CA MET A 1 21.88 2.70 -4.27
C MET A 1 21.99 1.85 -3.01
N THR A 2 21.57 2.38 -1.88
CA THR A 2 21.77 1.81 -0.53
C THR A 2 20.50 1.12 -0.09
N GLU A 3 20.61 -0.17 0.17
CA GLU A 3 19.51 -1.07 0.50
C GLU A 3 19.70 -1.65 1.89
N PHE A 4 18.61 -1.75 2.64
CA PHE A 4 18.54 -2.47 3.90
C PHE A 4 17.38 -3.47 3.84
N SER A 5 17.67 -4.72 4.17
CA SER A 5 16.73 -5.83 4.04
C SER A 5 16.73 -6.65 5.32
N LEU A 6 15.54 -6.87 5.88
CA LEU A 6 15.32 -7.80 7.00
C LEU A 6 14.40 -8.93 6.53
N SER A 7 14.72 -10.15 6.94
CA SER A 7 13.93 -11.32 6.55
C SER A 7 13.73 -12.32 7.68
N SER A 8 12.51 -12.87 7.79
CA SER A 8 12.16 -13.99 8.69
C SER A 8 12.55 -13.76 10.16
N THR A 9 12.33 -12.54 10.66
CA THR A 9 12.66 -12.13 12.03
C THR A 9 11.51 -11.34 12.64
N ASP A 10 11.51 -11.25 13.97
CA ASP A 10 10.76 -10.19 14.67
C ASP A 10 11.43 -8.84 14.38
N LEU A 11 10.63 -7.82 14.07
CA LEU A 11 11.14 -6.45 14.06
C LEU A 11 11.35 -6.04 15.51
N SER A 12 12.62 -5.85 15.87
CA SER A 12 13.04 -5.35 17.18
C SER A 12 14.08 -4.26 16.96
N LEU A 13 13.67 -3.00 17.10
CA LEU A 13 14.58 -1.87 16.96
C LEU A 13 15.42 -1.67 18.24
N PRO A 14 16.73 -1.42 18.14
CA PRO A 14 17.52 -0.95 19.26
C PRO A 14 17.10 0.47 19.68
N ALA A 15 17.57 0.92 20.85
CA ALA A 15 17.20 2.21 21.44
C ALA A 15 17.50 3.43 20.53
N SER A 16 18.43 3.30 19.59
CA SER A 16 18.65 4.28 18.54
C SER A 16 19.00 3.57 17.21
N VAL A 17 18.32 3.99 16.14
CA VAL A 17 18.59 3.55 14.77
C VAL A 17 18.71 4.80 13.93
N SER A 18 19.83 4.94 13.22
CA SER A 18 20.01 6.02 12.25
C SER A 18 20.51 5.40 10.95
N LEU A 19 19.65 5.42 9.94
CA LEU A 19 19.86 4.75 8.66
C LEU A 19 19.81 5.80 7.53
N LEU A 20 20.53 6.91 7.74
CA LEU A 20 20.39 8.15 6.98
C LEU A 20 20.64 8.02 5.48
N SER A 21 21.49 7.08 5.07
CA SER A 21 21.85 6.89 3.68
C SER A 21 20.96 5.90 2.96
N ILE A 22 20.11 5.11 3.65
CA ILE A 22 19.32 4.05 3.02
C ILE A 22 18.19 4.64 2.18
N ARG A 23 18.02 4.09 0.97
CA ARG A 23 16.99 4.51 0.02
C ARG A 23 15.97 3.41 -0.25
N ILE A 24 16.31 2.16 0.03
CA ILE A 24 15.43 1.00 -0.13
C ILE A 24 15.35 0.25 1.18
N LEU A 25 14.14 0.10 1.71
CA LEU A 25 13.83 -0.76 2.86
C LEU A 25 12.98 -1.94 2.38
N LYS A 26 13.46 -3.17 2.60
CA LYS A 26 12.73 -4.40 2.32
C LYS A 26 12.52 -5.20 3.60
N LEU A 27 11.26 -5.52 3.90
CA LEU A 27 10.90 -6.39 5.01
C LEU A 27 10.18 -7.61 4.44
N LEU A 28 10.77 -8.78 4.64
CA LEU A 28 10.30 -10.05 4.08
C LEU A 28 9.97 -11.03 5.21
N ASN A 29 8.73 -11.48 5.35
CA ASN A 29 8.33 -12.39 6.42
C ASN A 29 8.71 -11.85 7.82
N VAL A 30 8.61 -10.53 8.01
CA VAL A 30 8.95 -9.87 9.28
C VAL A 30 7.71 -9.74 10.14
N ASN A 31 7.83 -10.12 11.41
CA ASN A 31 6.75 -9.97 12.38
C ASN A 31 6.86 -8.60 13.07
N ASN A 32 5.89 -7.73 12.78
CA ASN A 32 5.85 -6.38 13.27
C ASN A 32 4.95 -6.26 14.51
N LYS A 33 5.55 -5.75 15.59
CA LYS A 33 4.88 -5.51 16.87
C LYS A 33 4.98 -4.02 17.18
N ASP A 34 3.92 -3.46 17.76
CA ASP A 34 3.96 -2.21 18.51
C ASP A 34 4.56 -1.00 17.79
N GLY A 35 4.10 -0.71 16.56
CA GLY A 35 4.44 0.54 15.84
C GLY A 35 5.91 0.68 15.43
N GLN A 36 6.70 -0.40 15.53
CA GLN A 36 8.13 -0.35 15.21
C GLN A 36 8.40 -0.12 13.72
N LEU A 37 7.46 -0.45 12.83
CA LEU A 37 7.62 -0.14 11.40
C LEU A 37 7.76 1.36 11.17
N GLU A 38 6.90 2.13 11.82
CA GLU A 38 6.79 3.58 11.68
C GLU A 38 8.03 4.27 12.24
N VAL A 39 8.54 3.76 13.37
CA VAL A 39 9.82 4.22 13.94
C VAL A 39 10.96 3.93 12.96
N LEU A 40 11.01 2.74 12.35
CA LEU A 40 12.04 2.41 11.37
C LEU A 40 11.95 3.28 10.11
N ILE A 41 10.75 3.50 9.58
CA ILE A 41 10.52 4.34 8.40
C ILE A 41 10.95 5.78 8.70
N SER A 42 10.59 6.32 9.86
CA SER A 42 10.96 7.69 10.26
C SER A 42 12.47 7.85 10.52
N ALA A 43 13.18 6.79 10.88
CA ALA A 43 14.64 6.75 11.01
C ALA A 43 15.40 6.75 9.66
N ILE A 44 14.70 6.64 8.53
CA ILE A 44 15.27 6.61 7.17
C ILE A 44 14.72 7.81 6.37
N PRO A 45 15.22 9.04 6.58
CA PRO A 45 14.69 10.24 5.94
C PRO A 45 14.88 10.25 4.41
N SER A 46 15.78 9.43 3.86
CA SER A 46 16.05 9.30 2.43
C SER A 46 15.31 8.11 1.76
N LEU A 47 14.33 7.52 2.45
CA LEU A 47 13.63 6.32 1.97
C LEU A 47 12.81 6.61 0.70
N GLU A 48 13.19 5.99 -0.41
CA GLU A 48 12.50 6.11 -1.70
C GLU A 48 11.68 4.87 -2.05
N THR A 49 12.04 3.71 -1.53
CA THR A 49 11.35 2.44 -1.80
C THR A 49 11.09 1.67 -0.52
N LEU A 50 9.83 1.32 -0.29
CA LEU A 50 9.39 0.48 0.81
C LEU A 50 8.72 -0.78 0.24
N LEU A 51 9.25 -1.94 0.59
CA LEU A 51 8.68 -3.25 0.25
C LEU A 51 8.33 -3.99 1.54
N LEU A 52 7.05 -4.35 1.68
CA LEU A 52 6.53 -5.19 2.74
C LEU A 52 6.01 -6.48 2.11
N GLU A 53 6.68 -7.60 2.34
CA GLU A 53 6.26 -8.89 1.79
C GLU A 53 6.07 -9.91 2.90
N ARG A 54 4.88 -10.52 2.97
CA ARG A 54 4.50 -11.56 3.93
C ARG A 54 4.76 -11.15 5.38
N CYS A 55 4.74 -9.85 5.68
CA CYS A 55 4.88 -9.34 7.04
C CYS A 55 3.63 -9.67 7.87
N ALA A 56 3.83 -9.91 9.16
CA ALA A 56 2.75 -10.11 10.11
C ALA A 56 2.54 -8.85 10.94
N PHE A 57 1.29 -8.41 11.10
CA PHE A 57 0.92 -7.20 11.83
C PHE A 57 0.02 -7.57 13.01
N LYS A 58 0.45 -7.31 14.25
CA LYS A 58 -0.33 -7.64 15.45
C LYS A 58 -1.18 -6.47 15.94
N ASN A 59 -2.46 -6.43 15.55
CA ASN A 59 -3.51 -5.57 16.13
C ASN A 59 -3.13 -4.09 16.35
N TYR A 60 -2.42 -3.48 15.41
CA TYR A 60 -2.13 -2.04 15.43
C TYR A 60 -2.44 -1.42 14.08
N ASN A 61 -2.61 -0.10 14.05
CA ASN A 61 -2.84 0.64 12.80
C ASN A 61 -1.49 1.05 12.22
N LEU A 62 -1.27 0.83 10.93
CA LEU A 62 -0.03 1.23 10.26
C LEU A 62 -0.19 2.59 9.58
N THR A 63 0.65 3.54 9.93
CA THR A 63 0.74 4.82 9.22
C THR A 63 2.06 4.92 8.47
N ILE A 64 1.98 5.10 7.15
CA ILE A 64 3.17 5.30 6.31
C ILE A 64 3.15 6.74 5.83
N SER A 65 4.04 7.55 6.40
CA SER A 65 4.21 8.96 6.03
C SER A 65 5.65 9.21 5.62
N SER A 66 5.83 9.60 4.36
CA SER A 66 7.14 9.96 3.81
C SER A 66 6.98 10.76 2.52
N THR A 67 7.60 11.93 2.48
CA THR A 67 7.64 12.79 1.29
C THR A 67 8.68 12.34 0.28
N GLN A 68 9.63 11.49 0.67
CA GLN A 68 10.67 10.96 -0.23
C GLN A 68 10.27 9.65 -0.90
N LEU A 69 9.23 8.98 -0.40
CA LEU A 69 8.81 7.67 -0.89
C LEU A 69 8.23 7.78 -2.30
N LYS A 70 8.87 7.07 -3.24
CA LYS A 70 8.49 7.00 -4.66
C LYS A 70 7.86 5.67 -5.01
N ASN A 71 8.27 4.59 -4.33
CA ASN A 71 7.84 3.23 -4.62
C ASN A 71 7.32 2.59 -3.34
N PHE A 72 6.08 2.11 -3.36
CA PHE A 72 5.50 1.43 -2.22
C PHE A 72 4.81 0.13 -2.63
N TYR A 73 5.30 -0.97 -2.07
CA TYR A 73 4.93 -2.32 -2.44
C TYR A 73 4.50 -3.11 -1.21
N ILE A 74 3.32 -3.72 -1.26
CA ILE A 74 2.82 -4.64 -0.23
C ILE A 74 2.36 -5.95 -0.88
N TYR A 75 2.84 -7.06 -0.35
CA TYR A 75 2.40 -8.41 -0.71
C TYR A 75 2.11 -9.21 0.56
N GLY A 76 0.93 -9.82 0.68
CA GLY A 76 0.53 -10.60 1.86
C GLY A 76 -0.48 -9.86 2.73
N GLY A 77 -0.39 -10.02 4.06
CA GLY A 77 -1.33 -9.37 4.98
C GLY A 77 -0.99 -7.90 5.23
N ILE A 78 -1.99 -7.12 5.64
CA ILE A 78 -1.83 -5.77 6.23
C ILE A 78 -2.51 -5.74 7.60
N PRO A 79 -2.22 -4.74 8.46
CA PRO A 79 -2.99 -4.57 9.68
C PRO A 79 -4.46 -4.24 9.38
N SER A 80 -5.30 -4.25 10.43
CA SER A 80 -6.73 -3.92 10.32
C SER A 80 -7.00 -2.51 9.80
N SER A 81 -6.04 -1.60 9.95
CA SER A 81 -6.12 -0.25 9.39
C SER A 81 -4.75 0.20 8.87
N VAL A 82 -4.73 0.79 7.68
CA VAL A 82 -3.55 1.40 7.06
C VAL A 82 -3.87 2.81 6.57
N VAL A 83 -3.00 3.76 6.92
CA VAL A 83 -3.04 5.15 6.43
C VAL A 83 -1.78 5.42 5.62
N ILE A 84 -1.94 5.95 4.40
CA ILE A 84 -0.85 6.24 3.48
C ILE A 84 -0.83 7.75 3.19
N SER A 85 0.25 8.42 3.61
CA SER A 85 0.49 9.85 3.46
C SER A 85 1.83 10.07 2.72
N THR A 86 1.89 9.67 1.45
CA THR A 86 3.11 9.71 0.62
C THR A 86 2.84 10.40 -0.72
N PRO A 87 2.82 11.75 -0.77
CA PRO A 87 2.29 12.51 -1.93
C PRO A 87 3.13 12.37 -3.21
N ASN A 88 4.39 12.00 -3.09
CA ASN A 88 5.33 11.87 -4.21
C ASN A 88 5.44 10.43 -4.74
N LEU A 89 4.46 9.57 -4.44
CA LEU A 89 4.46 8.19 -4.88
C LEU A 89 4.33 8.10 -6.40
N ILE A 90 5.24 7.38 -7.03
CA ILE A 90 5.31 7.13 -8.48
C ILE A 90 4.81 5.73 -8.82
N SER A 91 5.10 4.76 -7.96
CA SER A 91 4.73 3.36 -8.15
C SER A 91 4.08 2.77 -6.90
N LEU A 92 2.90 2.20 -7.07
CA LEU A 92 2.14 1.50 -6.06
C LEU A 92 1.95 0.04 -6.48
N LYS A 93 2.20 -0.92 -5.61
CA LYS A 93 1.87 -2.33 -5.87
C LYS A 93 1.24 -2.97 -4.66
N PHE A 94 0.03 -3.48 -4.80
CA PHE A 94 -0.69 -4.17 -3.73
C PHE A 94 -1.11 -5.56 -4.16
N ASN A 95 -0.87 -6.54 -3.29
CA ASN A 95 -1.52 -7.85 -3.33
C ASN A 95 -1.78 -8.26 -1.89
N ILE A 96 -2.95 -7.88 -1.39
CA ILE A 96 -3.34 -7.93 0.01
C ILE A 96 -4.28 -9.12 0.21
N ASN A 97 -3.86 -10.05 1.06
CA ASN A 97 -4.61 -11.27 1.39
C ASN A 97 -4.81 -11.32 2.91
N ASN A 98 -5.93 -10.80 3.39
CA ASN A 98 -6.25 -10.75 4.80
C ASN A 98 -7.33 -11.77 5.16
N LYS A 99 -7.25 -12.31 6.38
CA LYS A 99 -8.35 -13.14 6.92
C LYS A 99 -9.64 -12.34 7.14
N LYS A 100 -9.54 -11.02 7.31
CA LYS A 100 -10.65 -10.09 7.50
C LYS A 100 -10.40 -8.82 6.68
N PRO A 101 -11.43 -8.19 6.10
CA PRO A 101 -11.27 -6.93 5.38
C PRO A 101 -10.59 -5.86 6.24
N ALA A 102 -9.62 -5.16 5.67
CA ALA A 102 -8.91 -4.07 6.34
C ALA A 102 -9.44 -2.70 5.90
N THR A 103 -9.30 -1.70 6.76
CA THR A 103 -9.50 -0.31 6.39
C THR A 103 -8.21 0.23 5.76
N MET A 104 -8.35 0.86 4.60
CA MET A 104 -7.29 1.57 3.90
C MET A 104 -7.73 3.01 3.62
N THR A 105 -6.85 3.96 3.94
CA THR A 105 -7.05 5.38 3.74
C THR A 105 -5.83 5.99 3.05
N PHE A 106 -6.06 6.82 2.03
CA PHE A 106 -5.05 7.67 1.42
C PHE A 106 -5.28 9.10 1.87
N ASP A 107 -4.38 9.62 2.70
CA ASP A 107 -4.48 10.96 3.31
C ASP A 107 -3.80 12.05 2.45
N CYS A 108 -3.60 11.76 1.17
CA CYS A 108 -3.08 12.68 0.18
C CYS A 108 -3.47 12.24 -1.23
N ASP A 109 -3.60 13.20 -2.14
CA ASP A 109 -3.75 12.90 -3.57
C ASP A 109 -2.44 12.39 -4.16
N LEU A 110 -2.48 11.22 -4.80
CA LEU A 110 -1.32 10.65 -5.47
C LEU A 110 -1.17 11.19 -6.90
N LEU A 111 -0.95 12.50 -7.03
CA LEU A 111 -0.87 13.18 -8.33
C LEU A 111 0.34 12.73 -9.18
N SER A 112 1.40 12.27 -8.53
CA SER A 112 2.63 11.79 -9.18
C SER A 112 2.58 10.31 -9.59
N LEU A 113 1.49 9.61 -9.23
CA LEU A 113 1.39 8.18 -9.45
C LEU A 113 1.39 7.89 -10.96
N SER A 114 2.40 7.17 -11.43
CA SER A 114 2.49 6.78 -12.83
C SER A 114 2.05 5.33 -13.02
N ASN A 115 2.36 4.45 -12.08
CA ASN A 115 2.16 3.01 -12.23
C ASN A 115 1.48 2.44 -10.99
N ALA A 116 0.37 1.74 -11.17
CA ALA A 116 -0.22 0.94 -10.11
C ALA A 116 -0.44 -0.51 -10.56
N MET A 117 -0.06 -1.47 -9.71
CA MET A 117 -0.38 -2.88 -9.90
C MET A 117 -1.19 -3.38 -8.72
N ILE A 118 -2.43 -3.79 -8.97
CA ILE A 118 -3.38 -4.18 -7.93
C ILE A 118 -3.80 -5.64 -8.15
N GLY A 119 -3.32 -6.51 -7.27
CA GLY A 119 -3.65 -7.91 -7.13
C GLY A 119 -4.94 -8.11 -6.32
N ASN A 120 -4.98 -9.15 -5.49
CA ASN A 120 -6.06 -9.33 -4.52
C ASN A 120 -6.08 -8.15 -3.53
N VAL A 121 -7.25 -7.65 -3.12
CA VAL A 121 -7.35 -6.59 -2.11
C VAL A 121 -8.55 -6.79 -1.18
N ASP A 122 -8.29 -7.42 -0.03
CA ASP A 122 -9.32 -7.63 1.00
C ASP A 122 -9.49 -6.37 1.89
N ILE A 123 -10.29 -5.41 1.43
CA ILE A 123 -10.58 -4.14 2.12
C ILE A 123 -12.09 -3.88 2.31
N CYS A 124 -12.42 -3.02 3.28
CA CYS A 124 -13.79 -2.58 3.55
C CYS A 124 -14.37 -1.72 2.41
N SER A 125 -15.69 -1.66 2.27
CA SER A 125 -16.40 -0.96 1.19
C SER A 125 -16.02 0.53 1.07
N GLN A 126 -15.86 1.26 2.17
CA GLN A 126 -15.40 2.67 2.12
C GLN A 126 -13.96 2.82 1.57
N SER A 127 -13.12 1.81 1.79
CA SER A 127 -11.73 1.83 1.36
C SER A 127 -11.57 1.56 -0.15
N TRP A 128 -12.57 0.99 -0.80
CA TRP A 128 -12.58 0.86 -2.25
C TRP A 128 -12.58 2.21 -2.95
N ILE A 129 -13.37 3.16 -2.45
CA ILE A 129 -13.42 4.53 -3.00
C ILE A 129 -12.06 5.22 -2.81
N GLN A 130 -11.44 5.03 -1.64
CA GLN A 130 -10.10 5.55 -1.33
C GLN A 130 -9.06 4.99 -2.31
N LEU A 131 -9.05 3.67 -2.52
CA LEU A 131 -8.14 3.01 -3.43
C LEU A 131 -8.35 3.48 -4.88
N LEU A 132 -9.59 3.46 -5.38
CA LEU A 132 -9.92 3.91 -6.73
C LEU A 132 -9.58 5.38 -6.95
N SER A 133 -9.85 6.25 -5.96
CA SER A 133 -9.47 7.66 -6.03
C SER A 133 -7.95 7.85 -6.07
N ALA A 134 -7.21 7.04 -5.31
CA ALA A 134 -5.74 7.10 -5.29
C ALA A 134 -5.13 6.65 -6.63
N ILE A 135 -5.68 5.61 -7.26
CA ILE A 135 -5.14 5.07 -8.52
C ILE A 135 -5.65 5.78 -9.78
N LYS A 136 -6.65 6.66 -9.68
CA LYS A 136 -7.25 7.38 -10.84
C LYS A 136 -6.25 8.19 -11.67
N ASN A 137 -5.17 8.64 -11.04
CA ASN A 137 -4.13 9.44 -11.69
C ASN A 137 -3.06 8.60 -12.39
N ALA A 138 -3.06 7.27 -12.22
CA ALA A 138 -2.06 6.39 -12.81
C ALA A 138 -2.11 6.42 -14.34
N ARG A 139 -0.93 6.39 -14.96
CA ARG A 139 -0.77 6.26 -16.42
C ARG A 139 -0.80 4.81 -16.87
N SER A 140 -0.34 3.90 -16.03
CA SER A 140 -0.37 2.45 -16.27
C SER A 140 -1.03 1.74 -15.10
N LEU A 141 -2.04 0.93 -15.40
CA LEU A 141 -2.71 0.07 -14.43
C LEU A 141 -2.57 -1.38 -14.84
N ILE A 142 -2.13 -2.19 -13.90
CA ILE A 142 -2.14 -3.65 -14.02
C ILE A 142 -3.06 -4.17 -12.93
N LEU A 143 -4.13 -4.85 -13.31
CA LEU A 143 -5.16 -5.29 -12.39
C LEU A 143 -5.33 -6.80 -12.52
N SER A 144 -5.36 -7.50 -11.39
CA SER A 144 -5.63 -8.95 -11.40
C SER A 144 -7.10 -9.25 -11.65
N GLU A 145 -7.38 -10.45 -12.14
CA GLU A 145 -8.76 -10.94 -12.26
C GLU A 145 -9.49 -10.93 -10.90
N ASN A 146 -8.80 -11.30 -9.82
CA ASN A 146 -9.34 -11.28 -8.45
C ASN A 146 -9.78 -9.88 -8.03
N PHE A 147 -8.98 -8.85 -8.34
CA PHE A 147 -9.36 -7.45 -8.07
C PHE A 147 -10.69 -7.09 -8.72
N PHE A 148 -10.84 -7.42 -10.01
CA PHE A 148 -12.06 -7.12 -10.75
C PHE A 148 -13.28 -7.87 -10.22
N GLN A 149 -13.12 -9.16 -9.91
CA GLN A 149 -14.21 -9.95 -9.33
C GLN A 149 -14.67 -9.37 -7.99
N GLN A 150 -13.73 -8.97 -7.13
CA GLN A 150 -14.04 -8.30 -5.85
C GLN A 150 -14.73 -6.95 -6.08
N LEU A 151 -14.20 -6.10 -6.97
CA LEU A 151 -14.80 -4.81 -7.30
C LEU A 151 -16.25 -4.97 -7.79
N VAL A 152 -16.51 -5.92 -8.68
CA VAL A 152 -17.88 -6.19 -9.18
C VAL A 152 -18.81 -6.66 -8.07
N GLN A 153 -18.32 -7.50 -7.15
CA GLN A 153 -19.11 -7.93 -5.99
C GLN A 153 -19.44 -6.75 -5.08
N GLU A 154 -18.48 -5.88 -4.81
CA GLU A 154 -18.67 -4.69 -3.97
C GLU A 154 -19.66 -3.70 -4.61
N VAL A 155 -19.56 -3.45 -5.92
CA VAL A 155 -20.51 -2.59 -6.66
C VAL A 155 -21.93 -3.19 -6.69
N ARG A 156 -22.08 -4.50 -6.53
CA ARG A 156 -23.41 -5.15 -6.46
C ARG A 156 -24.01 -5.15 -5.06
N LYS A 157 -23.22 -4.87 -4.02
CA LYS A 157 -23.80 -4.63 -2.70
C LYS A 157 -24.61 -3.35 -2.83
N ASP A 158 -25.81 -3.29 -2.25
CA ASP A 158 -26.62 -2.07 -2.17
C ASP A 158 -25.97 -0.99 -1.28
N ASP A 159 -24.64 -0.82 -1.36
CA ASP A 159 -23.90 0.27 -0.76
C ASP A 159 -24.04 1.50 -1.67
N PRO A 160 -24.77 2.53 -1.24
CA PRO A 160 -25.00 3.71 -2.06
C PRO A 160 -23.69 4.37 -2.51
N LEU A 161 -22.63 4.30 -1.71
CA LEU A 161 -21.37 4.98 -2.02
C LEU A 161 -20.64 4.32 -3.20
N LEU A 162 -20.78 3.00 -3.36
CA LEU A 162 -20.14 2.24 -4.44
C LEU A 162 -20.97 2.27 -5.72
N ASN A 163 -22.29 2.33 -5.60
CA ASN A 163 -23.23 2.43 -6.72
C ASN A 163 -23.05 3.70 -7.58
N PHE A 164 -22.38 4.73 -7.04
CA PHE A 164 -22.09 5.99 -7.74
C PHE A 164 -20.62 6.17 -8.10
N ILE A 165 -19.80 5.11 -8.12
CA ILE A 165 -18.41 5.24 -8.56
C ILE A 165 -18.39 5.64 -10.05
N GLN A 166 -18.27 6.94 -10.29
CA GLN A 166 -17.88 7.55 -11.55
C GLN A 166 -16.50 8.17 -11.33
N ILE A 167 -15.48 7.33 -11.14
CA ILE A 167 -14.09 7.79 -11.00
C ILE A 167 -13.43 7.69 -12.38
N PRO A 168 -13.22 8.82 -13.07
CA PRO A 168 -12.58 8.83 -14.37
C PRO A 168 -11.06 8.66 -14.24
N PHE A 169 -10.49 7.85 -15.13
CA PHE A 169 -9.05 7.58 -15.23
C PHE A 169 -8.44 8.39 -16.38
N TYR A 170 -8.49 9.72 -16.31
CA TYR A 170 -8.13 10.62 -17.42
C TYR A 170 -6.68 10.50 -17.89
N ASN A 171 -5.77 10.07 -17.01
CA ASN A 171 -4.34 9.96 -17.32
C ASN A 171 -3.93 8.57 -17.84
N LEU A 172 -4.86 7.62 -17.89
CA LEU A 172 -4.58 6.23 -18.22
C LEU A 172 -4.15 6.08 -19.68
N LYS A 173 -2.98 5.49 -19.88
CA LYS A 173 -2.38 5.18 -21.18
C LYS A 173 -2.24 3.68 -21.42
N GLY A 174 -2.19 2.90 -20.35
CA GLY A 174 -2.10 1.44 -20.42
C GLY A 174 -2.96 0.80 -19.33
N LEU A 175 -3.77 -0.18 -19.74
CA LEU A 175 -4.53 -1.05 -18.85
C LEU A 175 -4.21 -2.50 -19.23
N GLU A 176 -3.73 -3.26 -18.26
CA GLU A 176 -3.47 -4.68 -18.40
C GLU A 176 -4.28 -5.46 -17.37
N LEU A 177 -4.93 -6.52 -17.86
CA LEU A 177 -5.65 -7.49 -17.03
C LEU A 177 -4.81 -8.76 -16.94
N VAL A 178 -4.35 -9.09 -15.75
CA VAL A 178 -3.54 -10.28 -15.50
C VAL A 178 -4.35 -11.36 -14.79
N LYS A 179 -4.13 -12.60 -15.18
CA LYS A 179 -4.72 -13.78 -14.54
C LYS A 179 -4.05 -14.09 -13.21
#